data_AF-A0A353WQQ7-F1
#
_entry.id   AF-A0A353WQQ7-F1
#
_cell.length_a   1.000
_cell.length_b   1.000
_cell.length_c   1.000
_cell.angle_alpha   90.00
_cell.angle_beta   90.00
_cell.angle_gamma   90.00
#
_symmetry.space_group_name_H-M   'P 1'
#
loop_
_entity.id
_entity.type
_entity.pdbx_description
1 polymer ?
#
loop_
_entity_poly.entity_id
_entity_poly.type
_entity_poly.pdbx_seq_one_letter_code
_entity_poly.pdbx_strand_id
1 'polypeptide(L)' 'MDVRKTNGSIEEFDKAKLARGIHEAYKSAKEYCDDSIVVSIINNLYIYEGITSAEIRRQVEESLMSINKRV' A
#
# COMPACT_ATOMS: atom_id res chain seq x y z
N MET A 1 3.44 14.95 3.56
CA MET A 1 2.42 14.20 4.32
C MET A 1 3.17 13.20 5.14
N ASP A 2 3.14 13.40 6.44
CA ASP A 2 3.95 12.62 7.36
C ASP A 2 3.21 11.36 7.82
N VAL A 3 3.93 10.24 7.82
CA VAL A 3 3.45 8.92 8.23
C VAL A 3 4.03 8.57 9.58
N ARG A 4 3.15 8.26 10.54
CA ARG A 4 3.53 7.73 11.84
C ARG A 4 3.77 6.22 11.77
N LYS A 5 4.99 5.80 12.05
CA LYS A 5 5.41 4.40 12.05
C LYS A 5 5.05 3.70 13.35
N THR A 6 5.04 2.37 13.33
CA THR A 6 4.73 1.54 14.52
C THR A 6 5.68 1.77 15.68
N ASN A 7 6.95 2.12 15.42
CA ASN A 7 7.94 2.47 16.43
C ASN A 7 7.82 3.92 16.94
N GLY A 8 6.82 4.67 16.48
CA GLY A 8 6.59 6.08 16.83
C GLY A 8 7.39 7.08 16.02
N SER A 9 8.29 6.66 15.11
CA SER A 9 9.00 7.58 14.24
C SER A 9 8.07 8.19 13.18
N ILE A 10 8.46 9.34 12.65
CA ILE A 10 7.76 10.03 11.58
C ILE A 10 8.64 9.97 10.32
N GLU A 11 8.04 9.62 9.18
CA GLU A 11 8.70 9.66 7.88
C GLU A 11 7.78 10.29 6.84
N GLU A 12 8.34 10.92 5.82
CA GLU A 12 7.56 11.38 4.68
C GLU A 12 6.97 10.17 3.93
N PHE A 13 5.72 10.31 3.47
CA PHE A 13 5.07 9.30 2.63
C PHE A 13 5.82 9.13 1.30
N ASP A 14 6.34 7.92 1.05
CA ASP A 14 7.04 7.55 -0.17
C ASP A 14 6.24 6.53 -1.00
N LYS A 15 5.72 6.99 -2.14
CA LYS A 15 4.98 6.15 -3.10
C LYS A 15 5.82 5.02 -3.68
N ALA A 16 7.10 5.26 -3.97
CA ALA A 16 7.99 4.25 -4.52
C ALA A 16 8.29 3.15 -3.49
N LYS A 17 8.44 3.52 -2.22
CA LYS A 17 8.55 2.55 -1.12
C LYS A 17 7.30 1.68 -0.99
N LEU A 18 6.13 2.28 -1.12
CA LEU A 18 4.87 1.55 -1.10
C LEU A 18 4.73 0.59 -2.28
N ALA A 19 5.03 1.05 -3.51
CA ALA A 19 5.02 0.23 -4.71
C ALA A 19 5.91 -1.01 -4.56
N ARG A 20 7.15 -0.83 -4.08
CA ARG A 20 8.08 -1.94 -3.78
C ARG A 20 7.47 -2.92 -2.78
N GLY A 21 6.81 -2.42 -1.73
CA GLY A 21 6.14 -3.26 -0.74
C GLY A 21 5.03 -4.13 -1.33
N ILE A 22 4.23 -3.57 -2.25
CA ILE A 22 3.16 -4.32 -2.94
C ILE A 22 3.78 -5.38 -3.86
N HIS A 23 4.80 -5.04 -4.67
CA HIS A 23 5.47 -6.02 -5.53
C HIS A 23 6.07 -7.19 -4.74
N GLU A 24 6.74 -6.93 -3.61
CA GLU A 24 7.31 -8.00 -2.78
C GLU A 24 6.22 -8.89 -2.16
N ALA A 25 5.02 -8.37 -1.89
CA ALA A 25 3.89 -9.18 -1.44
C ALA A 25 3.41 -10.15 -2.53
N TYR A 26 3.20 -9.68 -3.77
CA TYR A 26 2.85 -10.53 -4.92
C TYR A 26 3.93 -11.58 -5.19
N LYS A 27 5.20 -11.17 -5.19
CA LYS A 27 6.34 -12.06 -5.38
C LYS A 27 6.41 -13.15 -4.31
N SER A 28 6.16 -12.78 -3.05
CA SER A 28 6.09 -13.73 -1.92
C SER A 28 4.92 -14.72 -2.05
N ALA A 29 3.80 -14.28 -2.63
CA ALA A 29 2.66 -15.12 -2.98
C ALA A 29 2.87 -15.95 -4.27
N LYS A 30 3.98 -15.76 -5.00
CA LYS A 30 4.25 -16.33 -6.33
C LYS A 30 3.19 -15.94 -7.38
N GLU A 31 2.62 -14.76 -7.24
CA GLU A 31 1.63 -14.21 -8.18
C GLU A 31 2.25 -13.17 -9.09
N TYR A 32 1.70 -13.03 -10.30
CA TYR A 32 2.06 -11.95 -11.21
C TYR A 32 1.50 -10.62 -10.69
N CYS A 33 2.34 -9.58 -10.69
CA CYS A 33 1.96 -8.25 -10.26
C CYS A 33 1.93 -7.32 -11.49
N ASP A 34 0.74 -6.86 -11.87
CA ASP A 34 0.57 -5.88 -12.93
C ASP A 34 0.82 -4.46 -12.37
N ASP A 35 1.77 -3.73 -12.96
CA ASP A 35 2.11 -2.37 -12.53
C ASP A 35 0.91 -1.42 -12.55
N SER A 36 -0.05 -1.63 -13.47
CA SER A 36 -1.27 -0.82 -13.53
C SER A 36 -2.15 -0.98 -12.28
N ILE A 37 -2.17 -2.18 -11.69
CA ILE A 37 -2.86 -2.44 -10.43
C ILE A 37 -2.16 -1.71 -9.29
N VAL A 38 -0.83 -1.78 -9.22
CA VAL A 38 -0.04 -1.10 -8.18
C VAL A 38 -0.25 0.41 -8.23
N VAL A 39 -0.18 1.00 -9.42
CA VAL A 39 -0.44 2.43 -9.64
C VAL A 39 -1.86 2.80 -9.24
N SER A 40 -2.85 1.98 -9.59
CA SER A 40 -4.26 2.21 -9.21
C SER A 40 -4.44 2.20 -7.69
N ILE A 41 -3.88 1.21 -6.98
CA ILE A 41 -3.96 1.14 -5.51
C ILE A 41 -3.34 2.39 -4.88
N ILE A 42 -2.12 2.75 -5.27
CA ILE A 42 -1.38 3.89 -4.70
C ILE A 42 -2.12 5.21 -4.93
N ASN A 43 -2.69 5.41 -6.13
CA ASN A 43 -3.39 6.65 -6.46
C ASN A 43 -4.75 6.77 -5.76
N ASN A 44 -5.37 5.66 -5.35
CA ASN A 44 -6.63 5.65 -4.64
C ASN A 44 -6.47 5.67 -3.11
N LEU A 45 -5.24 5.68 -2.58
CA LEU A 45 -5.03 5.82 -1.15
C LEU A 45 -5.44 7.19 -0.64
N TYR A 46 -6.17 7.19 0.47
CA TYR A 46 -6.47 8.40 1.21
C TYR A 46 -5.34 8.68 2.21
N ILE A 47 -4.43 9.56 1.82
CA ILE A 47 -3.28 10.00 2.63
C ILE A 47 -3.57 11.37 3.24
N TYR A 48 -3.45 11.45 4.57
CA TYR A 48 -3.62 12.68 5.34
C TYR A 48 -2.51 12.80 6.39
N GLU A 49 -2.36 13.99 6.95
CA GLU A 49 -1.31 14.29 7.91
C GLU A 49 -1.45 13.45 9.20
N GLY A 50 -0.36 12.81 9.62
CA GLY A 50 -0.35 11.96 10.81
C GLY A 50 -0.99 10.59 10.61
N ILE A 51 -1.31 10.20 9.37
CA ILE A 51 -1.74 8.84 9.05
C ILE A 51 -0.71 7.81 9.54
N THR A 52 -1.18 6.66 10.02
CA THR A 52 -0.27 5.61 10.50
C THR A 52 0.12 4.66 9.39
N SER A 53 1.31 4.05 9.49
CA SER A 53 1.70 2.98 8.55
C SER A 53 0.78 1.75 8.61
N ALA A 54 0.09 1.53 9.73
CA ALA A 54 -0.91 0.47 9.86
C ALA A 54 -2.17 0.80 9.05
N GLU A 55 -2.61 2.06 9.07
CA GLU A 55 -3.78 2.51 8.31
C GLU A 55 -3.55 2.46 6.81
N ILE A 56 -2.36 2.88 6.34
CA ILE A 56 -1.97 2.72 4.92
C ILE A 56 -2.01 1.25 4.53
N ARG A 57 -1.49 0.36 5.36
CA ARG A 57 -1.50 -1.09 5.11
C ARG A 57 -2.93 -1.63 4.99
N ARG A 58 -3.82 -1.23 5.91
CA ARG A 58 -5.24 -1.61 5.89
C ARG A 58 -5.91 -1.22 4.56
N GLN A 59 -5.72 0.03 4.12
CA GLN A 59 -6.29 0.49 2.84
C GLN A 59 -5.75 -0.30 1.63
N VAL A 60 -4.45 -0.64 1.63
CA VAL A 60 -3.84 -1.49 0.58
C VAL A 60 -4.44 -2.89 0.59
N GLU A 61 -4.55 -3.52 1.76
CA GLU A 61 -5.13 -4.86 1.91
C GLU A 61 -6.59 -4.88 1.44
N GLU A 62 -7.40 -3.90 1.84
CA GLU A 62 -8.79 -3.75 1.38
C GLU A 62 -8.88 -3.59 -0.14
N SER A 63 -7.99 -2.78 -0.73
CA SER A 63 -7.92 -2.60 -2.18
C SER A 63 -7.58 -3.92 -2.90
N LEU A 64 -6.57 -4.65 -2.42
CA LEU A 64 -6.17 -5.94 -2.98
C LEU A 64 -7.29 -6.99 -2.88
N MET A 65 -7.97 -7.06 -1.73
CA MET A 65 -9.13 -7.93 -1.56
C MET A 65 -10.27 -7.59 -2.51
N SER A 66 -10.49 -6.30 -2.81
CA SER A 66 -11.53 -5.87 -3.75
C SER A 66 -11.23 -6.29 -5.19
N ILE A 67 -9.96 -6.25 -5.60
CA ILE A 67 -9.50 -6.64 -6.94
C ILE A 67 -9.60 -8.16 -7.11
N ASN A 68 -9.25 -8.92 -6.08
CA ASN A 68 -9.23 -10.38 -6.15
C ASN A 68 -10.61 -11.04 -5.90
N LYS A 69 -11.70 -10.27 -5.90
CA LYS A 69 -13.06 -10.83 -5.95
C LYS A 69 -13.25 -11.47 -7.32
N ARG A 70 -12.90 -12.75 -7.44
CA ARG A 70 -13.48 -13.62 -8.47
C ARG A 70 -15.00 -13.51 -8.32
N VAL A 71 -15.64 -12.87 -9.29
CA VAL A 71 -17.10 -12.79 -9.42
C VAL A 71 -17.66 -14.20 -9.52
#